data_AF-A0A923HBY1-F1
#
_entry.id   AF-A0A923HBY1-F1
#
_cell.length_a   1.000
_cell.length_b   1.000
_cell.length_c   1.000
_cell.angle_alpha   90.00
_cell.angle_beta   90.00
_cell.angle_gamma   90.00
#
_symmetry.space_group_name_H-M   'P 1'
#
loop_
_entity.id
_entity.type
_entity.pdbx_description
1 polymer ?
#
loop_
_entity_poly.entity_id
_entity_poly.type
_entity_poly.pdbx_seq_one_letter_code
_entity_poly.pdbx_strand_id
1 'polypeptide(L)'
;MIVPDIEIVTILVIIFFGLPIIWNARKNGLWKSFNFIGLIKTINKALIIQGVIGLILILLTWLWNSADFKFDSFVAGTTYTYLIIGIFMYLPALGILNLIKLGIKKNLEKQ
;
A
#
# COMPACT_ATOMS: atom_id res chain seq x y z
N MET A 1 -22.11 -3.27 -4.78
CA MET A 1 -21.82 -2.23 -5.78
C MET A 1 -20.71 -2.77 -6.66
N ILE A 2 -20.97 -2.99 -7.95
CA ILE A 2 -19.91 -3.33 -8.92
C ILE A 2 -19.24 -2.01 -9.27
N VAL A 3 -17.93 -1.89 -9.03
CA VAL A 3 -17.17 -0.69 -9.37
C VAL A 3 -17.09 -0.61 -10.90
N PRO A 4 -17.71 0.39 -11.55
CA PRO A 4 -17.53 0.59 -13.00
C PRO A 4 -16.05 0.90 -13.29
N ASP A 5 -15.57 0.53 -14.48
CA ASP A 5 -14.17 0.67 -14.88
C ASP A 5 -13.17 -0.07 -13.97
N ILE A 6 -13.57 -1.25 -13.50
CA ILE A 6 -12.79 -2.07 -12.55
C ILE A 6 -11.36 -2.35 -13.04
N GLU A 7 -11.13 -2.47 -14.34
CA GLU A 7 -9.80 -2.65 -14.93
C GLU A 7 -8.89 -1.46 -14.61
N ILE A 8 -9.38 -0.25 -14.85
CA ILE A 8 -8.62 1.00 -14.63
C ILE A 8 -8.41 1.21 -13.14
N VAL A 9 -9.45 1.00 -12.33
CA VAL A 9 -9.36 1.07 -10.86
C VAL A 9 -8.30 0.09 -10.33
N THR A 10 -8.30 -1.15 -10.84
CA THR A 10 -7.33 -2.17 -10.45
C THR A 10 -5.90 -1.76 -10.80
N ILE A 11 -5.67 -1.27 -12.02
CA ILE A 11 -4.36 -0.77 -12.45
C ILE A 11 -3.87 0.36 -11.54
N LEU A 12 -4.72 1.34 -11.23
CA LEU A 12 -4.36 2.43 -10.32
C LEU A 12 -4.00 1.93 -8.92
N VAL A 13 -4.79 1.02 -8.34
CA VAL A 13 -4.51 0.50 -7.01
C VAL A 13 -3.20 -0.28 -7.00
N ILE A 14 -2.91 -1.08 -8.03
CA ILE A 14 -1.61 -1.75 -8.20
C ILE A 14 -0.48 -0.73 -8.24
N ILE A 15 -0.63 0.35 -9.00
CA ILE A 15 0.38 1.41 -9.10
C ILE A 15 0.59 2.09 -7.74
N PHE A 16 -0.49 2.44 -7.03
CA PHE A 16 -0.42 3.12 -5.73
C PHE A 16 0.21 2.27 -4.62
N PHE A 17 0.05 0.94 -4.67
CA PHE A 17 0.79 0.06 -3.76
C PHE A 17 2.21 -0.24 -4.27
N GLY A 18 2.37 -0.54 -5.55
CA GLY A 18 3.60 -1.05 -6.15
C GLY A 18 4.70 0.00 -6.28
N LEU A 19 4.39 1.20 -6.76
CA LEU A 19 5.41 2.25 -6.96
C LEU A 19 6.15 2.62 -5.67
N PRO A 20 5.47 2.87 -4.52
CA PRO A 20 6.17 3.12 -3.27
C PRO A 20 7.11 1.99 -2.84
N ILE A 21 6.73 0.73 -3.09
CA ILE A 21 7.54 -0.44 -2.76
C ILE A 21 8.77 -0.50 -3.65
N ILE A 22 8.60 -0.39 -4.98
CA ILE A 22 9.69 -0.43 -5.96
C ILE A 22 10.68 0.71 -5.69
N TRP A 23 10.18 1.91 -5.44
CA TRP A 23 11.00 3.08 -5.13
C TRP A 23 11.86 2.87 -3.88
N ASN A 24 11.25 2.38 -2.79
CA ASN A 24 11.99 2.09 -1.56
C ASN A 24 12.93 0.90 -1.71
N ALA A 25 12.59 -0.11 -2.52
CA ALA A 25 13.43 -1.27 -2.76
C ALA A 25 14.73 -0.86 -3.47
N ARG A 26 14.62 0.01 -4.47
CA ARG A 26 15.78 0.63 -5.13
C ARG A 26 16.63 1.43 -4.15
N LYS A 27 16.01 2.29 -3.33
CA LYS A 27 16.73 3.12 -2.33
C LYS A 27 17.44 2.29 -1.25
N ASN A 28 16.88 1.16 -0.85
CA ASN A 28 17.46 0.30 0.17
C ASN A 28 18.40 -0.78 -0.41
N GLY A 29 18.73 -0.74 -1.71
CA GLY A 29 19.71 -1.63 -2.33
C GLY A 29 19.27 -3.10 -2.45
N LEU A 30 17.98 -3.40 -2.27
CA LEU A 30 17.46 -4.77 -2.32
C LEU A 30 17.67 -5.47 -3.66
N TRP A 31 17.86 -4.71 -4.73
CA TRP A 31 18.14 -5.24 -6.06
C TRP A 31 19.58 -5.77 -6.21
N LYS A 32 20.50 -5.32 -5.35
CA LYS A 32 21.91 -5.77 -5.36
C LYS A 32 22.12 -6.96 -4.43
N SER A 33 21.47 -6.95 -3.26
CA SER A 33 21.53 -8.03 -2.28
C SER A 33 20.18 -8.16 -1.60
N PHE A 34 19.44 -9.22 -1.97
CA PHE A 34 18.14 -9.49 -1.39
C PHE A 34 18.30 -10.09 0.01
N ASN A 35 17.62 -9.50 1.00
CA ASN A 35 17.51 -10.09 2.32
C ASN A 35 16.13 -9.79 2.93
N PHE A 36 15.64 -10.73 3.75
CA PHE A 36 14.29 -10.68 4.32
C PHE A 36 14.05 -9.46 5.22
N ILE A 37 15.02 -9.13 6.08
CA ILE A 37 14.92 -7.98 7.00
C ILE A 37 14.83 -6.67 6.23
N GLY A 38 15.60 -6.54 5.15
CA GLY A 38 15.63 -5.40 4.23
C GLY A 38 14.36 -5.30 3.41
N LEU A 39 13.77 -6.42 2.99
CA LEU A 39 12.45 -6.47 2.36
C LEU A 39 11.39 -5.88 3.29
N ILE A 40 11.32 -6.37 4.53
CA ILE A 40 10.34 -5.87 5.50
C ILE A 40 10.58 -4.39 5.82
N LYS A 41 11.84 -3.95 5.96
CA LYS A 41 12.17 -2.53 6.16
C LYS A 41 11.71 -1.67 4.97
N THR A 42 11.84 -2.18 3.75
CA THR A 42 11.38 -1.51 2.53
C THR A 42 9.87 -1.38 2.49
N ILE A 43 9.15 -2.47 2.77
CA ILE A 43 7.68 -2.49 2.78
C ILE A 43 7.14 -1.54 3.86
N ASN A 44 7.71 -1.54 5.07
CA ASN A 44 7.32 -0.59 6.13
C ASN A 44 7.57 0.87 5.75
N LYS A 45 8.67 1.19 5.06
CA LYS A 45 8.90 2.56 4.56
C LYS A 45 7.90 2.95 3.47
N ALA A 46 7.56 2.01 2.59
CA ALA A 46 6.56 2.21 1.56
C ALA A 46 5.17 2.47 2.14
N LEU A 47 4.83 1.83 3.27
CA LEU A 47 3.57 2.01 3.98
C LEU A 47 3.29 3.49 4.34
N ILE A 48 4.32 4.26 4.70
CA ILE A 48 4.15 5.69 5.02
C ILE A 48 3.65 6.44 3.78
N ILE A 49 4.27 6.20 2.63
CA ILE A 49 3.88 6.85 1.36
C ILE A 49 2.49 6.39 0.95
N GLN A 50 2.19 5.11 1.09
CA GLN A 50 0.87 4.54 0.84
C GLN A 50 -0.20 5.15 1.75
N GLY A 51 0.11 5.38 3.04
CA GLY A 51 -0.78 6.09 3.95
C GLY A 51 -1.08 7.53 3.49
N VAL A 52 -0.07 8.26 3.02
CA VAL A 52 -0.26 9.60 2.44
C VAL A 52 -1.12 9.54 1.18
N ILE A 53 -0.92 8.56 0.29
CA ILE A 53 -1.76 8.34 -0.89
C ILE A 53 -3.22 8.08 -0.47
N GLY A 54 -3.44 7.23 0.54
CA GLY A 54 -4.78 6.96 1.07
C GLY A 54 -5.48 8.20 1.60
N LEU A 55 -4.77 9.06 2.34
CA LEU A 55 -5.32 10.33 2.82
C LEU A 55 -5.69 11.27 1.66
N ILE A 56 -4.84 11.36 0.64
CA ILE A 56 -5.12 12.18 -0.56
C ILE A 56 -6.35 11.63 -1.30
N LEU A 57 -6.47 10.31 -1.45
CA LEU A 57 -7.63 9.68 -2.10
C LEU A 57 -8.94 9.96 -1.35
N ILE A 58 -8.93 9.88 -0.02
CA ILE A 58 -10.09 10.24 0.81
C ILE A 58 -10.48 11.71 0.60
N LEU A 59 -9.51 12.63 0.64
CA LEU A 59 -9.75 14.05 0.42
C LEU A 59 -10.31 14.33 -0.97
N LEU A 60 -9.71 13.72 -2.01
CA LEU A 60 -10.20 13.87 -3.38
C LEU A 60 -11.63 13.36 -3.52
N THR A 61 -11.94 12.20 -2.94
CA THR A 61 -13.30 11.64 -2.96
C THR A 61 -14.29 12.57 -2.29
N TRP A 62 -13.93 13.12 -1.12
CA TRP A 62 -14.79 14.05 -0.39
C TRP A 62 -15.04 15.35 -1.15
N LEU A 63 -14.01 15.94 -1.75
CA LEU A 63 -14.12 17.15 -2.57
C LEU A 63 -14.97 16.91 -3.82
N TRP A 64 -14.77 15.77 -4.51
CA TRP A 64 -15.51 15.45 -5.74
C TRP A 64 -16.99 15.20 -5.47
N ASN A 65 -17.31 14.43 -4.42
CA ASN A 65 -18.67 14.18 -4.00
C ASN A 65 -19.39 15.47 -3.56
N SER A 66 -18.66 16.43 -2.98
CA SER A 66 -19.23 17.73 -2.57
C SER A 66 -19.49 18.69 -3.74
N ALA A 67 -18.83 18.49 -4.88
CA ALA A 67 -18.90 19.39 -6.04
C ALA A 67 -19.79 18.86 -7.18
N ASP A 68 -20.55 17.77 -6.94
CA ASP A 68 -21.53 17.16 -7.85
C ASP A 68 -20.95 16.82 -9.25
N PHE A 69 -19.64 16.54 -9.30
CA PHE A 69 -18.96 16.16 -10.54
C PHE A 69 -19.31 14.72 -10.93
N LYS A 70 -19.83 14.52 -12.14
CA LYS A 70 -20.18 13.21 -12.74
C LYS A 70 -19.04 12.18 -12.89
N PHE A 71 -17.82 12.49 -12.44
CA PHE A 71 -16.66 11.57 -12.37
C PHE A 71 -16.67 10.67 -11.11
N ASP A 72 -17.77 10.71 -10.38
CA ASP A 72 -17.94 10.18 -9.03
C ASP A 72 -17.54 8.69 -8.87
N SER A 73 -17.82 7.85 -9.87
CA SER A 73 -17.62 6.41 -9.73
C SER A 73 -16.15 5.96 -9.73
N PHE A 74 -15.27 6.67 -10.44
CA PHE A 74 -13.87 6.24 -10.61
C PHE A 74 -13.01 6.56 -9.39
N VAL A 75 -13.08 7.79 -8.89
CA VAL A 75 -12.32 8.23 -7.73
C VAL A 75 -12.83 7.51 -6.48
N ALA A 76 -14.16 7.44 -6.29
CA ALA A 76 -14.74 6.70 -5.18
C ALA A 76 -14.42 5.19 -5.26
N GLY A 77 -14.49 4.60 -6.46
CA GLY A 77 -14.13 3.19 -6.68
C GLY A 77 -12.67 2.89 -6.37
N THR A 78 -11.76 3.78 -6.76
CA THR A 78 -10.33 3.69 -6.46
C THR A 78 -10.07 3.82 -4.97
N THR A 79 -10.64 4.84 -4.32
CA THR A 79 -10.50 5.07 -2.87
C THR A 79 -11.03 3.88 -2.08
N TYR A 80 -12.23 3.40 -2.40
CA TYR A 80 -12.83 2.24 -1.74
C TYR A 80 -11.95 1.00 -1.90
N THR A 81 -11.55 0.66 -3.12
CA THR A 81 -10.73 -0.54 -3.39
C THR A 81 -9.37 -0.44 -2.71
N TYR A 82 -8.74 0.73 -2.77
CA TYR A 82 -7.46 1.01 -2.12
C TYR A 82 -7.53 0.81 -0.60
N LEU A 83 -8.58 1.33 0.04
CA LEU A 83 -8.78 1.21 1.48
C LEU A 83 -9.08 -0.23 1.89
N ILE A 84 -9.93 -0.94 1.13
CA ILE A 84 -10.24 -2.33 1.44
C ILE A 84 -8.98 -3.20 1.36
N ILE A 85 -8.21 -3.09 0.27
CA ILE A 85 -6.96 -3.82 0.12
C ILE A 85 -5.95 -3.39 1.18
N GLY A 86 -5.81 -2.10 1.43
CA GLY A 86 -4.88 -1.55 2.42
C GLY A 86 -5.15 -2.06 3.84
N ILE A 87 -6.39 -1.91 4.30
CA ILE A 87 -6.79 -2.17 5.69
C ILE A 87 -6.99 -3.66 5.95
N PHE A 88 -7.65 -4.39 5.05
CA PHE A 88 -8.06 -5.76 5.32
C PHE A 88 -7.14 -6.82 4.74
N MET A 89 -6.24 -6.47 3.80
CA MET A 89 -5.30 -7.43 3.21
C MET A 89 -3.85 -7.05 3.51
N TYR A 90 -3.45 -5.84 3.14
CA TYR A 90 -2.05 -5.41 3.17
C TYR A 90 -1.53 -5.19 4.59
N LEU A 91 -2.23 -4.41 5.42
CA LEU A 91 -1.84 -4.14 6.80
C LEU A 91 -1.73 -5.43 7.65
N PRO A 92 -2.71 -6.36 7.61
CA PRO A 92 -2.60 -7.64 8.31
C PRO A 92 -1.40 -8.46 7.86
N ALA A 93 -1.17 -8.57 6.54
CA ALA A 93 -0.02 -9.29 6.00
C ALA A 93 1.31 -8.67 6.47
N LEU A 94 1.43 -7.35 6.45
CA LEU A 94 2.62 -6.65 6.94
C LEU A 94 2.80 -6.80 8.46
N GLY A 95 1.70 -6.84 9.22
CA GLY A 95 1.72 -7.15 10.64
C GLY A 95 2.35 -8.52 10.91
N ILE A 96 1.90 -9.56 10.20
CA ILE A 96 2.45 -10.91 10.28
C ILE A 96 3.94 -10.92 9.90
N LEU A 97 4.32 -10.26 8.80
CA LEU A 97 5.72 -10.17 8.38
C LEU A 97 6.60 -9.52 9.45
N ASN A 98 6.13 -8.43 10.08
CA ASN A 98 6.84 -7.78 11.17
C ASN A 98 6.97 -8.68 12.41
N LEU A 99 5.95 -9.48 12.74
CA LEU A 99 6.04 -10.47 13.81
C LEU A 99 7.10 -11.55 13.51
N ILE A 100 7.12 -12.07 12.28
CA ILE A 100 8.14 -13.03 11.84
C ILE A 100 9.55 -12.43 11.95
N LYS A 101 9.73 -11.17 11.50
CA LYS A 101 11.01 -10.45 11.65
C LYS A 101 11.45 -10.34 13.10
N LEU A 102 10.53 -10.07 14.03
CA LEU A 102 10.84 -10.02 15.46
C LEU A 102 11.30 -11.38 15.98
N GLY A 103 10.65 -12.47 15.57
CA GLY A 103 11.06 -13.84 15.93
C GLY A 103 12.46 -14.18 15.44
N ILE A 104 12.76 -13.89 14.17
CA ILE A 104 14.09 -14.13 13.57
C ILE A 104 15.17 -13.32 14.30
N LYS A 105 14.91 -12.03 14.59
CA LYS A 105 15.88 -11.18 15.30
C LYS A 105 16.19 -11.72 16.70
N LYS A 106 15.17 -12.17 17.44
CA LYS A 106 15.34 -12.74 18.78
C LYS A 106 16.13 -14.05 18.77
N ASN A 107 16.02 -14.88 17.73
CA ASN A 107 16.80 -16.11 17.63
C ASN A 107 18.27 -15.84 17.29
N LEU A 108 18.55 -14.83 16.46
CA LEU A 108 19.92 -14.43 16.13
C LEU A 108 20.65 -13.79 17.33
N GLU A 109 19.94 -13.11 18.23
CA GLU A 109 20.52 -12.53 19.47
C GLU A 109 20.79 -13.57 20.57
N LYS A 110 20.28 -14.79 20.42
CA LYS A 110 20.47 -15.91 21.38
C LYS A 110 21.59 -16.88 20.99
N GLN A 111 22.15 -16.73 19.79
CA GLN A 111 23.33 -17.45 19.32
C GLN A 111 24.57 -16.61 19.58
#